data_AF-A0A9N8DRJ7-F1
#
_entry.id   AF-A0A9N8DRJ7-F1
#
_cell.length_a   1.000
_cell.length_b   1.000
_cell.length_c   1.000
_cell.angle_alpha   90.00
_cell.angle_beta   90.00
_cell.angle_gamma   90.00
#
_symmetry.space_group_name_H-M   'P 1'
#
loop_
_entity.id
_entity.type
_entity.pdbx_description
1 polymer ?
#
loop_
_entity_poly.entity_id
_entity_poly.type
_entity_poly.pdbx_seq_one_letter_code
_entity_poly.pdbx_strand_id
1 'polypeptide(L)'
;MRKIGVSSTAALGHHTPNRYTHPRIHCLHSTSKNDEISSSAAQSTDSVTSPLIEKWDQSDRFDRWKFLQELLDDLEEDDDTEELLCAVLKEYPLDKKNDGVPIATSEQKQIVRDLVATAAEEEQDPPKIRVLTNDEILRQVEALIPDPQEDEDGFKSAWDAVLEIHGQEMVKVNEEAATARWKALCIVARVLIHYEFLSEGIQKAQ
;
A
#
# COMPACT_ATOMS: atom_id res chain seq x y z
N MET A 1 24.63 48.94 -25.29
CA MET A 1 23.63 48.94 -26.38
C MET A 1 22.60 47.87 -26.07
N ARG A 2 21.30 48.22 -26.11
CA ARG A 2 20.15 47.37 -25.77
C ARG A 2 19.68 46.56 -26.98
N LYS A 3 19.31 45.28 -26.79
CA LYS A 3 18.25 44.49 -27.47
C LYS A 3 18.01 43.28 -26.54
N ILE A 4 16.95 43.10 -25.74
CA ILE A 4 15.50 42.96 -25.98
C ILE A 4 15.17 42.11 -27.20
N GLY A 5 14.56 40.94 -26.95
CA GLY A 5 14.00 40.03 -27.95
C GLY A 5 13.27 38.88 -27.28
N VAL A 6 12.06 39.18 -26.79
CA VAL A 6 11.08 38.26 -26.21
C VAL A 6 10.31 37.59 -27.35
N SER A 7 10.04 36.28 -27.27
CA SER A 7 8.91 35.66 -27.99
C SER A 7 8.30 34.56 -27.11
N SER A 8 7.15 34.91 -26.56
CA SER A 8 6.19 34.07 -25.88
C SER A 8 5.00 33.89 -26.82
N THR A 9 4.54 32.66 -27.03
CA THR A 9 3.27 32.42 -27.73
C THR A 9 2.54 31.22 -27.15
N ALA A 10 1.62 31.57 -26.25
CA ALA A 10 0.29 31.03 -25.95
C ALA A 10 -0.09 29.59 -26.38
N ALA A 11 -0.49 28.84 -25.36
CA ALA A 11 -1.43 27.73 -25.40
C ALA A 11 -2.86 28.18 -25.72
N LEU A 12 -3.63 27.35 -26.42
CA LEU A 12 -5.10 27.36 -26.37
C LEU A 12 -5.60 25.91 -26.41
N GLY A 13 -6.09 25.47 -25.25
CA GLY A 13 -6.82 24.23 -25.08
C GLY A 13 -8.24 24.34 -25.63
N HIS A 14 -8.76 23.23 -26.14
CA HIS A 14 -10.18 23.04 -26.42
C HIS A 14 -10.67 21.85 -25.60
N HIS A 15 -11.36 22.19 -24.51
CA HIS A 15 -12.10 21.29 -23.64
C HIS A 15 -13.36 20.77 -24.35
N THR A 16 -13.57 19.46 -24.29
CA THR A 16 -14.83 18.79 -24.59
C THR A 16 -15.76 18.83 -23.37
N PRO A 17 -17.08 18.72 -23.56
CA PRO A 17 -17.92 18.08 -22.55
C PRO A 17 -18.72 16.91 -23.13
N ASN A 18 -18.45 15.75 -22.56
CA ASN A 18 -19.13 14.47 -22.77
C ASN A 18 -20.48 14.48 -22.03
N ARG A 19 -21.60 14.22 -22.73
CA ARG A 19 -22.93 14.11 -22.12
C ARG A 19 -23.24 12.63 -21.88
N TYR A 20 -23.00 12.15 -20.67
CA TYR A 20 -23.60 10.89 -20.20
C TYR A 20 -24.94 11.16 -19.52
N THR A 21 -25.98 10.50 -20.01
CA THR A 21 -27.32 10.48 -19.42
C THR A 21 -27.47 9.20 -18.63
N HIS A 22 -27.74 9.31 -17.33
CA HIS A 22 -28.05 8.18 -16.45
C HIS A 22 -29.48 7.68 -16.68
N PRO A 23 -29.72 6.36 -16.72
CA PRO A 23 -31.05 5.81 -16.55
C PRO A 23 -31.46 5.74 -15.07
N ARG A 24 -32.74 6.07 -14.86
CA ARG A 24 -33.48 6.22 -13.61
C ARG A 24 -33.85 4.83 -13.07
N ILE A 25 -33.29 4.43 -11.93
CA ILE A 25 -33.68 3.17 -11.23
C ILE A 25 -34.95 3.43 -10.43
N HIS A 26 -36.00 2.68 -10.74
CA HIS A 26 -37.23 2.62 -9.96
C HIS A 26 -37.07 1.58 -8.84
N CYS A 27 -37.19 2.04 -7.59
CA CYS A 27 -37.55 1.20 -6.45
C CYS A 27 -39.04 0.85 -6.51
N LEU A 28 -39.37 -0.37 -6.06
CA LEU A 28 -40.53 -0.79 -5.25
C LEU A 28 -40.84 -2.26 -5.54
N HIS A 29 -40.78 -3.13 -4.52
CA HIS A 29 -41.95 -3.74 -3.87
C HIS A 29 -41.52 -4.66 -2.73
N SER A 30 -42.19 -4.49 -1.59
CA SER A 30 -42.22 -5.37 -0.42
C SER A 30 -42.78 -6.76 -0.75
N THR A 31 -42.43 -7.79 0.03
CA THR A 31 -43.33 -8.39 1.05
C THR A 31 -42.75 -9.67 1.69
N SER A 32 -42.88 -9.73 3.03
CA SER A 32 -43.34 -10.87 3.85
C SER A 32 -42.43 -12.06 4.18
N LYS A 33 -42.04 -12.09 5.46
CA LYS A 33 -42.10 -13.18 6.47
C LYS A 33 -42.15 -14.64 6.00
N ASN A 34 -41.25 -15.45 6.58
CA ASN A 34 -41.60 -16.67 7.31
C ASN A 34 -40.58 -16.98 8.41
N ASP A 35 -41.11 -17.34 9.57
CA ASP A 35 -40.44 -17.84 10.78
C ASP A 35 -40.17 -19.36 10.71
N GLU A 36 -39.35 -19.82 11.67
CA GLU A 36 -39.14 -21.20 12.16
C GLU A 36 -38.14 -22.11 11.41
N ILE A 37 -37.30 -22.97 12.04
CA ILE A 37 -36.84 -23.24 13.42
C ILE A 37 -35.62 -24.19 13.29
N SER A 38 -34.65 -24.05 14.21
CA SER A 38 -33.69 -25.05 14.71
C SER A 38 -32.60 -25.69 13.83
N SER A 39 -31.41 -25.61 14.44
CA SER A 39 -30.48 -26.71 14.71
C SER A 39 -29.20 -26.73 13.87
N SER A 40 -28.11 -26.45 14.61
CA SER A 40 -26.74 -26.90 14.41
C SER A 40 -25.78 -25.72 14.33
N ALA A 41 -25.42 -25.20 15.50
CA ALA A 41 -24.21 -24.41 15.66
C ALA A 41 -23.00 -25.34 15.48
N ALA A 42 -22.70 -25.68 14.22
CA ALA A 42 -21.32 -25.84 13.83
C ALA A 42 -20.75 -24.42 13.86
N GLN A 43 -19.82 -24.17 14.77
CA GLN A 43 -18.95 -23.01 14.69
C GLN A 43 -18.12 -23.20 13.43
N SER A 44 -18.66 -22.74 12.30
CA SER A 44 -17.83 -22.34 11.17
C SER A 44 -16.99 -21.20 11.69
N THR A 45 -15.74 -21.51 11.98
CA THR A 45 -14.66 -20.54 12.02
C THR A 45 -14.50 -20.02 10.58
N ASP A 46 -15.48 -19.25 10.12
CA ASP A 46 -15.27 -18.35 8.99
C ASP A 46 -14.25 -17.35 9.50
N SER A 47 -12.99 -17.64 9.16
CA SER A 47 -11.90 -16.69 9.23
C SER A 47 -12.40 -15.41 8.59
N VAL A 48 -12.68 -14.38 9.41
CA VAL A 48 -12.99 -13.03 8.94
C VAL A 48 -11.74 -12.57 8.21
N THR A 49 -11.71 -12.92 6.93
CA THR A 49 -10.63 -12.56 6.04
C THR A 49 -10.94 -11.13 5.69
N SER A 50 -10.10 -10.18 6.13
CA SER A 50 -10.34 -8.76 5.86
C SER A 50 -10.65 -8.61 4.36
N PRO A 51 -11.68 -7.84 3.96
CA PRO A 51 -11.99 -7.60 2.54
C PRO A 51 -10.77 -7.06 1.77
N LEU A 52 -9.83 -6.43 2.47
CA LEU A 52 -8.55 -6.00 1.91
C LEU A 52 -7.55 -7.14 1.71
N ILE A 53 -7.56 -8.18 2.54
CA ILE A 53 -6.79 -9.41 2.26
C ILE A 53 -7.37 -10.11 1.02
N GLU A 54 -8.69 -10.15 0.81
CA GLU A 54 -9.24 -10.63 -0.47
C GLU A 54 -8.90 -9.72 -1.65
N LYS A 55 -8.89 -8.40 -1.43
CA LYS A 55 -8.44 -7.40 -2.44
C LYS A 55 -6.97 -7.61 -2.79
N TRP A 56 -6.10 -7.97 -1.85
CA TRP A 56 -4.63 -7.97 -2.02
C TRP A 56 -3.99 -9.37 -2.05
N ASP A 57 -4.77 -10.42 -1.81
CA ASP A 57 -4.54 -11.81 -2.29
C ASP A 57 -4.66 -11.89 -3.82
N GLN A 58 -4.82 -10.75 -4.50
CA GLN A 58 -4.74 -10.57 -5.95
C GLN A 58 -3.65 -11.47 -6.50
N SER A 59 -4.07 -12.57 -7.11
CA SER A 59 -3.20 -13.57 -7.70
C SER A 59 -2.44 -13.00 -8.90
N ASP A 60 -2.79 -11.78 -9.33
CA ASP A 60 -2.18 -11.06 -10.43
C ASP A 60 -1.10 -10.08 -9.96
N ARG A 61 0.12 -10.31 -10.45
CA ARG A 61 1.26 -9.41 -10.27
C ARG A 61 0.99 -8.01 -10.84
N PHE A 62 0.20 -7.92 -11.91
CA PHE A 62 -0.12 -6.64 -12.55
C PHE A 62 -0.92 -5.72 -11.63
N ASP A 63 -1.92 -6.27 -10.92
CA ASP A 63 -2.75 -5.45 -10.04
C ASP A 63 -1.98 -4.95 -8.82
N ARG A 64 -1.06 -5.76 -8.27
CA ARG A 64 -0.14 -5.33 -7.20
C ARG A 64 0.81 -4.22 -7.64
N TRP A 65 1.29 -4.31 -8.88
CA TRP A 65 2.13 -3.27 -9.48
C TRP A 65 1.33 -1.97 -9.69
N LYS A 66 0.09 -2.09 -10.18
CA LYS A 66 -0.82 -0.96 -10.36
C LYS A 66 -1.18 -0.29 -9.03
N PHE A 67 -1.42 -1.06 -7.98
CA PHE A 67 -1.61 -0.51 -6.63
C PHE A 67 -0.39 0.27 -6.18
N LEU A 68 0.81 -0.29 -6.34
CA LEU A 68 2.03 0.39 -5.91
C LEU A 68 2.26 1.69 -6.69
N GLN A 69 1.83 1.74 -7.95
CA GLN A 69 1.77 2.97 -8.74
C GLN A 69 0.76 3.97 -8.15
N GLU A 70 -0.48 3.54 -7.88
CA GLU A 70 -1.53 4.39 -7.30
C GLU A 70 -1.13 4.91 -5.90
N LEU A 71 -0.42 4.10 -5.12
CA LEU A 71 0.17 4.49 -3.83
C LEU A 71 1.17 5.63 -3.99
N LEU A 72 2.09 5.52 -4.96
CA LEU A 72 3.12 6.53 -5.20
C LEU A 72 2.55 7.80 -5.87
N ASP A 73 1.46 7.68 -6.63
CA ASP A 73 0.70 8.81 -7.17
C ASP A 73 -0.17 9.52 -6.11
N ASP A 74 -0.13 9.07 -4.84
CA ASP A 74 -0.95 9.58 -3.72
C ASP A 74 -2.46 9.48 -4.01
N LEU A 75 -2.85 8.40 -4.71
CA LEU A 75 -4.24 8.12 -5.08
C LEU A 75 -4.90 7.08 -4.15
N GLU A 76 -4.10 6.37 -3.35
CA GLU A 76 -4.60 5.39 -2.38
C GLU A 76 -4.96 6.05 -1.04
N GLU A 77 -5.97 5.50 -0.37
CA GLU A 77 -6.40 5.96 0.94
C GLU A 77 -5.39 5.51 2.02
N ASP A 78 -5.20 6.36 3.03
CA ASP A 78 -4.28 6.12 4.15
C ASP A 78 -4.61 4.81 4.85
N ASP A 79 -5.90 4.58 5.09
CA ASP A 79 -6.39 3.40 5.78
C ASP A 79 -6.08 2.11 5.02
N ASP A 80 -6.22 2.10 3.69
CA ASP A 80 -5.91 0.96 2.82
C ASP A 80 -4.40 0.67 2.84
N THR A 81 -3.58 1.73 2.81
CA THR A 81 -2.11 1.65 2.84
C THR A 81 -1.60 1.09 4.17
N GLU A 82 -2.12 1.63 5.28
CA GLU A 82 -1.72 1.28 6.63
C GLU A 82 -2.18 -0.13 7.03
N GLU A 83 -3.34 -0.55 6.52
CA GLU A 83 -3.82 -1.92 6.67
C GLU A 83 -2.98 -2.90 5.84
N LEU A 84 -2.70 -2.59 4.58
CA LEU A 84 -1.86 -3.43 3.74
C LEU A 84 -0.49 -3.64 4.35
N LEU A 85 0.15 -2.57 4.83
CA LEU A 85 1.42 -2.67 5.54
C LEU A 85 1.31 -3.60 6.75
N CYS A 86 0.25 -3.47 7.55
CA CYS A 86 0.01 -4.35 8.70
C CYS A 86 -0.12 -5.82 8.28
N ALA A 87 -0.86 -6.10 7.20
CA ALA A 87 -1.05 -7.44 6.69
C ALA A 87 0.25 -8.06 6.16
N VAL A 88 1.03 -7.30 5.38
CA VAL A 88 2.34 -7.75 4.87
C VAL A 88 3.29 -8.06 6.02
N LEU A 89 3.38 -7.18 7.03
CA LEU A 89 4.27 -7.39 8.18
C LEU A 89 3.85 -8.56 9.08
N LYS A 90 2.55 -8.89 9.15
CA LYS A 90 2.04 -10.06 9.89
C LYS A 90 2.39 -11.38 9.24
N GLU A 91 2.20 -11.45 7.93
CA GLU A 91 2.34 -12.69 7.16
C GLU A 91 3.80 -12.95 6.76
N TYR A 92 4.66 -11.94 6.87
CA TYR A 92 6.02 -12.10 6.42
C TYR A 92 6.78 -13.12 7.27
N PRO A 93 7.31 -14.18 6.63
CA PRO A 93 8.04 -15.19 7.34
C PRO A 93 9.44 -14.68 7.66
N LEU A 94 9.57 -14.05 8.82
CA LEU A 94 10.84 -13.57 9.39
C LEU A 94 11.95 -14.66 9.44
N ASP A 95 11.58 -15.93 9.31
CA ASP A 95 12.47 -17.09 9.39
C ASP A 95 12.63 -17.88 8.07
N LYS A 96 11.90 -17.55 6.98
CA LYS A 96 12.02 -18.32 5.73
C LYS A 96 13.18 -17.78 4.89
N LYS A 97 14.13 -18.67 4.63
CA LYS A 97 15.19 -18.46 3.64
C LYS A 97 14.60 -18.69 2.25
N ASN A 98 13.91 -17.71 1.69
CA ASN A 98 13.57 -17.73 0.27
C ASN A 98 14.84 -17.42 -0.54
N ASP A 99 14.99 -18.07 -1.69
CA ASP A 99 16.15 -17.91 -2.57
C ASP A 99 16.21 -16.46 -3.08
N GLY A 100 16.95 -15.59 -2.37
CA GLY A 100 17.15 -14.18 -2.74
C GLY A 100 16.68 -13.16 -1.70
N VAL A 101 15.96 -13.58 -0.65
CA VAL A 101 15.46 -12.67 0.39
C VAL A 101 16.42 -12.66 1.58
N PRO A 102 16.90 -11.48 2.05
CA PRO A 102 17.70 -11.38 3.26
C PRO A 102 16.93 -11.89 4.48
N ILE A 103 17.59 -12.71 5.30
CA ILE A 103 17.00 -13.16 6.56
C ILE A 103 16.91 -11.93 7.47
N ALA A 104 15.69 -11.56 7.86
CA ALA A 104 15.46 -10.44 8.78
C ALA A 104 16.34 -10.59 10.04
N THR A 105 16.99 -9.50 10.45
CA THR A 105 17.82 -9.50 11.66
C THR A 105 16.95 -9.67 12.91
N SER A 106 17.53 -10.11 14.03
CA SER A 106 16.76 -10.25 15.29
C SER A 106 16.11 -8.94 15.72
N GLU A 107 16.73 -7.81 15.37
CA GLU A 107 16.21 -6.47 15.61
C GLU A 107 15.01 -6.16 14.73
N GLN A 108 15.10 -6.38 13.41
CA GLN A 108 13.96 -6.22 12.49
C GLN A 108 12.77 -7.09 12.90
N LYS A 109 13.01 -8.32 13.37
CA LYS A 109 11.96 -9.20 13.91
C LYS A 109 11.29 -8.64 15.17
N GLN A 110 12.03 -7.91 15.99
CA GLN A 110 11.48 -7.26 17.17
C GLN A 110 10.64 -6.06 16.75
N ILE A 111 11.15 -5.22 15.84
CA ILE A 111 10.43 -4.07 15.28
C ILE A 111 9.09 -4.50 14.68
N VAL A 112 9.09 -5.53 13.82
CA VAL A 112 7.84 -6.04 13.22
C VAL A 112 6.85 -6.50 14.28
N ARG A 113 7.30 -7.23 15.31
CA ARG A 113 6.43 -7.68 16.40
C ARG A 113 5.84 -6.50 17.18
N ASP A 114 6.63 -5.48 17.46
CA ASP A 114 6.20 -4.29 18.21
C ASP A 114 5.20 -3.45 17.40
N LEU A 115 5.44 -3.28 16.10
CA LEU A 115 4.53 -2.60 15.18
C LEU A 115 3.17 -3.32 15.08
N VAL A 116 3.19 -4.64 14.89
CA VAL A 116 1.98 -5.45 14.80
C VAL A 116 1.21 -5.48 16.13
N ALA A 117 1.92 -5.55 17.27
CA ALA A 117 1.30 -5.47 18.58
C ALA A 117 0.63 -4.11 18.81
N THR A 118 1.32 -3.01 18.47
CA THR A 118 0.77 -1.65 18.55
C THR A 118 -0.50 -1.51 17.71
N ALA A 119 -0.49 -2.02 16.48
CA ALA A 119 -1.66 -2.00 15.60
C ALA A 119 -2.84 -2.82 16.14
N ALA A 120 -2.58 -3.87 16.93
CA ALA A 120 -3.61 -4.71 17.55
C ALA A 120 -4.20 -4.11 18.83
N GLU A 121 -3.49 -3.20 19.50
CA GLU A 121 -3.98 -2.48 20.69
C GLU A 121 -4.92 -1.33 20.34
N GLU A 122 -4.77 -0.72 19.16
CA GLU A 122 -5.78 0.17 18.61
C GLU A 122 -7.03 -0.67 18.31
N GLU A 123 -8.17 -0.41 18.98
CA GLU A 123 -9.46 -1.12 18.80
C GLU A 123 -10.09 -0.89 17.40
N GLN A 124 -9.29 -1.02 16.35
CA GLN A 124 -9.66 -0.92 14.96
C GLN A 124 -9.69 -2.32 14.36
N ASP A 125 -10.82 -2.66 13.77
CA ASP A 125 -10.99 -3.88 13.01
C ASP A 125 -11.27 -3.48 11.56
N PRO A 126 -10.32 -3.67 10.63
CA PRO A 126 -9.01 -4.33 10.80
C PRO A 126 -7.91 -3.42 11.40
N PRO A 127 -6.84 -4.01 11.97
CA PRO A 127 -5.74 -3.27 12.61
C PRO A 127 -4.85 -2.56 11.60
N LYS A 128 -4.41 -1.35 11.95
CA LYS A 128 -3.66 -0.43 11.06
C LYS A 128 -2.38 0.05 11.71
N ILE A 129 -1.31 0.15 10.92
CA ILE A 129 -0.05 0.75 11.37
C ILE A 129 -0.06 2.22 10.93
N ARG A 130 -0.22 3.16 11.87
CA ARG A 130 -0.37 4.62 11.62
C ARG A 130 0.88 5.33 11.07
N VAL A 131 1.54 4.73 10.08
CA VAL A 131 2.83 5.15 9.52
C VAL A 131 2.77 6.51 8.82
N LEU A 132 1.61 6.89 8.27
CA LEU A 132 1.46 8.15 7.54
C LEU A 132 1.25 9.35 8.48
N THR A 133 0.91 9.10 9.74
CA THR A 133 0.58 10.13 10.73
C THR A 133 1.47 10.11 11.98
N ASN A 134 2.28 9.07 12.18
CA ASN A 134 3.15 8.91 13.33
C ASN A 134 4.63 8.75 12.92
N ASP A 135 5.42 9.80 13.15
CA ASP A 135 6.85 9.85 12.81
C ASP A 135 7.68 8.77 13.52
N GLU A 136 7.27 8.33 14.72
CA GLU A 136 8.00 7.28 15.46
C GLU A 136 7.76 5.91 14.82
N ILE A 137 6.51 5.63 14.45
CA ILE A 137 6.17 4.43 13.66
C ILE A 137 6.89 4.49 12.31
N LEU A 138 6.94 5.65 11.66
CA LEU A 138 7.64 5.81 10.39
C LEU A 138 9.13 5.46 10.49
N ARG A 139 9.82 5.90 11.54
CA ARG A 139 11.23 5.53 11.77
C ARG A 139 11.42 4.04 11.99
N GLN A 140 10.49 3.40 12.70
CA GLN A 140 10.51 1.96 12.90
C GLN A 140 10.31 1.21 11.58
N VAL A 141 9.37 1.65 10.75
CA VAL A 141 9.14 1.08 9.41
C VAL A 141 10.34 1.33 8.49
N GLU A 142 10.97 2.50 8.56
CA GLU A 142 12.20 2.80 7.81
C GLU A 142 13.34 1.86 8.19
N ALA A 143 13.49 1.49 9.46
CA ALA A 143 14.49 0.51 9.91
C ALA A 143 14.26 -0.92 9.36
N LEU A 144 13.13 -1.19 8.70
CA LEU A 144 12.86 -2.46 8.02
C LEU A 144 13.38 -2.52 6.59
N ILE A 145 13.78 -1.40 5.99
CA ILE A 145 14.37 -1.39 4.64
C ILE A 145 15.89 -1.69 4.70
N PRO A 146 16.50 -2.17 3.61
CA PRO A 146 17.95 -2.39 3.56
C PRO A 146 18.71 -1.10 3.84
N ASP A 147 19.72 -1.16 4.71
CA ASP A 147 20.57 -0.02 5.01
C ASP A 147 21.53 0.24 3.83
N PRO A 148 21.66 1.49 3.33
CA PRO A 148 22.50 1.79 2.17
C PRO A 148 24.01 1.54 2.40
N GLN A 149 24.46 1.46 3.65
CA GLN A 149 25.86 1.19 4.02
C GLN A 149 26.11 -0.31 4.25
N GLU A 150 25.13 -1.05 4.78
CA GLU A 150 25.27 -2.49 5.05
C GLU A 150 24.81 -3.38 3.87
N ASP A 151 23.76 -2.97 3.15
CA ASP A 151 23.17 -3.66 2.01
C ASP A 151 22.82 -2.67 0.88
N GLU A 152 23.86 -2.15 0.23
CA GLU A 152 23.75 -1.21 -0.89
C GLU A 152 22.91 -1.78 -2.05
N ASP A 153 23.10 -3.07 -2.37
CA ASP A 153 22.42 -3.73 -3.48
C ASP A 153 20.91 -3.85 -3.21
N GLY A 154 20.51 -4.27 -2.00
CA GLY A 154 19.10 -4.31 -1.59
C GLY A 154 18.48 -2.91 -1.55
N PHE A 155 19.20 -1.93 -1.00
CA PHE A 155 18.75 -0.54 -0.93
C PHE A 155 18.48 0.01 -2.33
N LYS A 156 19.43 -0.17 -3.25
CA LYS A 156 19.37 0.32 -4.62
C LYS A 156 18.30 -0.41 -5.44
N SER A 157 18.20 -1.73 -5.31
CA SER A 157 17.16 -2.52 -5.98
C SER A 157 15.76 -2.04 -5.63
N ALA A 158 15.47 -1.84 -4.33
CA ALA A 158 14.18 -1.30 -3.90
C ALA A 158 13.92 0.11 -4.42
N TRP A 159 14.96 0.94 -4.53
CA TRP A 159 14.85 2.30 -5.06
C TRP A 159 14.66 2.33 -6.58
N ASP A 160 15.38 1.50 -7.33
CA ASP A 160 15.25 1.35 -8.78
C ASP A 160 13.83 0.89 -9.14
N ALA A 161 13.23 -0.01 -8.34
CA ALA A 161 11.83 -0.41 -8.50
C ALA A 161 10.86 0.76 -8.28
N VAL A 162 11.06 1.61 -7.26
CA VAL A 162 10.25 2.83 -7.06
C VAL A 162 10.38 3.78 -8.26
N LEU A 163 11.60 3.97 -8.77
CA LEU A 163 11.86 4.81 -9.95
C LEU A 163 11.20 4.24 -11.22
N GLU A 164 11.17 2.92 -11.37
CA GLU A 164 10.53 2.23 -12.50
C GLU A 164 9.00 2.37 -12.44
N ILE A 165 8.40 2.25 -11.26
CA ILE A 165 6.95 2.31 -11.06
C ILE A 165 6.43 3.74 -11.21
N HIS A 166 7.03 4.69 -10.48
CA HIS A 166 6.54 6.06 -10.42
C HIS A 166 7.02 6.92 -11.60
N GLY A 167 8.15 6.53 -12.19
CA GLY A 167 8.85 7.30 -13.20
C GLY A 167 9.84 8.29 -12.60
N GLN A 168 11.06 8.30 -13.14
CA GLN A 168 12.18 9.08 -12.64
C GLN A 168 11.89 10.59 -12.53
N GLU A 169 11.16 11.16 -13.49
CA GLU A 169 10.84 12.60 -13.49
C GLU A 169 9.85 12.95 -12.38
N MET A 170 8.88 12.08 -12.10
CA MET A 170 7.91 12.29 -11.02
C MET A 170 8.58 12.18 -9.66
N VAL A 171 9.50 11.23 -9.49
CA VAL A 171 10.29 11.11 -8.25
C VAL A 171 11.09 12.38 -7.99
N LYS A 172 11.77 12.95 -8.99
CA LYS A 172 12.51 14.22 -8.84
C LYS A 172 11.61 15.37 -8.40
N VAL A 173 10.44 15.52 -9.03
CA VAL A 173 9.48 16.59 -8.68
C VAL A 173 9.00 16.43 -7.23
N ASN A 174 8.67 15.21 -6.82
CA ASN A 174 8.20 14.94 -5.45
C ASN A 174 9.32 15.06 -4.40
N GLU A 175 10.55 14.71 -4.77
CA GLU A 175 11.74 14.90 -3.92
C GLU A 175 12.04 16.38 -3.70
N GLU A 176 11.92 17.21 -4.74
CA GLU A 176 12.04 18.67 -4.65
C GLU A 176 10.93 19.29 -3.76
N ALA A 177 9.71 18.77 -3.85
CA ALA A 177 8.59 19.19 -2.99
C ALA A 177 8.78 18.78 -1.52
N ALA A 178 9.53 17.69 -1.27
CA ALA A 178 9.94 17.20 0.04
C ALA A 178 8.80 17.01 1.06
N THR A 179 7.60 16.64 0.60
CA THR A 179 6.45 16.46 1.50
C THR A 179 6.69 15.27 2.44
N ALA A 180 6.28 15.38 3.70
CA ALA A 180 6.44 14.31 4.68
C ALA A 180 5.68 13.04 4.27
N ARG A 181 4.48 13.24 3.69
CA ARG A 181 3.63 12.17 3.18
C ARG A 181 4.28 11.40 2.04
N TRP A 182 4.86 12.08 1.05
CA TRP A 182 5.57 11.42 -0.04
C TRP A 182 6.73 10.55 0.47
N LYS A 183 7.47 11.04 1.47
CA LYS A 183 8.54 10.27 2.11
C LYS A 183 8.00 9.03 2.80
N ALA A 184 6.89 9.15 3.53
CA ALA A 184 6.24 8.02 4.18
C ALA A 184 5.76 6.98 3.15
N LEU A 185 5.10 7.41 2.07
CA LEU A 185 4.67 6.52 0.98
C LEU A 185 5.85 5.83 0.29
N CYS A 186 6.96 6.55 0.05
CA CYS A 186 8.20 5.96 -0.44
C CYS A 186 8.74 4.87 0.49
N ILE A 187 8.75 5.12 1.80
CA ILE A 187 9.22 4.15 2.79
C ILE A 187 8.33 2.90 2.78
N VAL A 188 7.00 3.09 2.82
CA VAL A 188 6.04 1.98 2.74
C VAL A 188 6.23 1.18 1.45
N ALA A 189 6.31 1.85 0.30
CA ALA A 189 6.52 1.20 -1.00
C ALA A 189 7.79 0.34 -1.01
N ARG A 190 8.89 0.86 -0.45
CA ARG A 190 10.16 0.11 -0.36
C ARG A 190 10.07 -1.08 0.58
N VAL A 191 9.34 -0.97 1.69
CA VAL A 191 9.06 -2.12 2.55
C VAL A 191 8.26 -3.18 1.78
N LEU A 192 7.19 -2.79 1.08
CA LEU A 192 6.40 -3.72 0.27
C LEU A 192 7.25 -4.43 -0.78
N ILE A 193 8.13 -3.70 -1.49
CA ILE A 193 9.05 -4.27 -2.48
C ILE A 193 10.05 -5.21 -1.80
N HIS A 194 10.69 -4.77 -0.72
CA HIS A 194 11.71 -5.55 -0.01
C HIS A 194 11.15 -6.85 0.57
N TYR A 195 9.88 -6.82 1.00
CA TYR A 195 9.16 -7.95 1.54
C TYR A 195 8.40 -8.74 0.44
N GLU A 196 8.84 -8.62 -0.82
CA GLU A 196 8.37 -9.39 -1.99
C GLU A 196 6.86 -9.34 -2.25
N PHE A 197 6.16 -8.29 -1.79
CA PHE A 197 4.72 -8.13 -2.00
C PHE A 197 4.36 -8.19 -3.50
N LEU A 198 5.18 -7.57 -4.36
CA LEU A 198 4.95 -7.60 -5.81
C LEU A 198 5.01 -9.01 -6.41
N SER A 199 5.84 -9.89 -5.85
CA SER A 199 6.05 -11.24 -6.36
C SER A 199 5.06 -12.24 -5.74
N GLU A 200 4.93 -12.21 -4.42
CA GLU A 200 4.24 -13.22 -3.62
C GLU A 200 2.83 -12.81 -3.17
N GLY A 201 2.52 -11.50 -3.15
CA GLY A 201 1.28 -10.98 -2.58
C GLY A 201 1.19 -11.17 -1.06
N ILE A 202 -0.01 -11.05 -0.49
CA ILE A 202 -0.26 -11.41 0.91
C ILE A 202 -0.55 -12.91 0.98
N GLN A 203 0.35 -13.68 1.59
CA GLN A 203 0.08 -15.10 1.83
C GLN A 203 -0.97 -15.22 2.94
N LYS A 204 -2.04 -16.00 2.73
CA LYS A 204 -2.90 -16.43 3.83
C LYS A 204 -2.12 -17.45 4.65
N ALA A 205 -1.90 -17.19 5.94
CA ALA A 205 -1.47 -18.22 6.88
C ALA A 205 -2.38 -19.45 6.74
N GLN A 206 -1.82 -20.57 6.24
CA GLN A 206 -2.50 -21.86 6.12
C GLN A 206 -2.58 -22.59 7.46
#